data_AF-A0A2A3MNE6-F1
#
_entry.id   AF-A0A2A3MNE6-F1
#
_cell.length_a   1.000
_cell.length_b   1.000
_cell.length_c   1.000
_cell.angle_alpha   90.00
_cell.angle_beta   90.00
_cell.angle_gamma   90.00
#
_symmetry.space_group_name_H-M   'P 1'
#
loop_
_entity.id
_entity.type
_entity.pdbx_description
1 polymer ?
#
loop_
_entity_poly.entity_id
_entity_poly.type
_entity_poly.pdbx_seq_one_letter_code
_entity_poly.pdbx_strand_id
1 'polypeptide(L)'
;MPHDIGYVDNTSQLAHYAMLEQIRDFAADNGWTVLRYDTAPDNRELILKGAGYSGEEEIFVGFRTYQNAAADYYNLCAAGFTGYVPGNPFDSQPGAMLSGIPCHNQRVDYWLTLNPQRIVLGMKVGTPVYELGYAGKYLPYARPSQYPYPLAVGGMLNGTPATRFSDTGHSMPFRGGANMRVLFNDGVWHQPDCWPYANPWLAGATTQERDSNDNYALNNIALSSDTLGDLGELDGVAHITGFDNATENTLVIGGETWVVLQDAWRTGFNDYVALRMDS
;
A
#
# COMPACT_ATOMS: atom_id res chain seq x y z
N MET A 1 3.43 2.98 19.21
CA MET A 1 3.33 2.42 17.85
C MET A 1 1.87 2.60 17.41
N PRO A 2 1.55 2.59 16.11
CA PRO A 2 1.36 1.26 15.58
C PRO A 2 1.99 1.06 14.19
N HIS A 3 3.12 0.37 14.23
CA HIS A 3 3.45 -0.68 13.29
C HIS A 3 3.41 -2.04 14.00
N ASP A 4 3.20 -3.11 13.22
CA ASP A 4 3.31 -4.49 13.62
C ASP A 4 4.12 -5.26 12.58
N ILE A 5 5.03 -6.11 13.04
CA ILE A 5 5.95 -6.87 12.20
C ILE A 5 5.91 -8.30 12.68
N GLY A 6 5.66 -9.22 11.77
CA GLY A 6 5.52 -10.62 12.12
C GLY A 6 5.35 -11.50 10.91
N TYR A 7 4.73 -12.65 11.13
CA TYR A 7 4.35 -13.54 10.05
C TYR A 7 3.01 -14.19 10.36
N VAL A 8 2.30 -14.53 9.29
CA VAL A 8 1.16 -15.45 9.33
C VAL A 8 1.48 -16.67 8.48
N ASP A 9 0.94 -17.81 8.87
CA ASP A 9 1.14 -19.08 8.17
C ASP A 9 -0.16 -19.84 7.98
N ASN A 10 -0.05 -21.06 7.45
CA ASN A 10 -1.19 -21.92 7.15
C ASN A 10 -1.58 -22.87 8.28
N THR A 11 -1.18 -22.59 9.52
CA THR A 11 -1.46 -23.48 10.67
C THR A 11 -2.95 -23.53 11.01
N SER A 12 -3.65 -22.40 10.98
CA SER A 12 -5.09 -22.30 11.33
C SER A 12 -6.01 -22.14 10.11
N GLN A 13 -5.55 -21.41 9.10
CA GLN A 13 -6.23 -21.11 7.85
C GLN A 13 -5.19 -20.69 6.80
N LEU A 14 -5.54 -20.62 5.51
CA LEU A 14 -4.59 -20.19 4.47
C LEU A 14 -3.95 -18.84 4.83
N ALA A 15 -2.64 -18.70 4.61
CA ALA A 15 -1.89 -17.56 5.12
C ALA A 15 -2.46 -16.19 4.68
N HIS A 16 -2.90 -16.03 3.43
CA HIS A 16 -3.57 -14.79 2.99
C HIS A 16 -4.89 -14.48 3.73
N TYR A 17 -5.63 -15.47 4.22
CA TYR A 17 -6.78 -15.24 5.11
C TYR A 17 -6.35 -14.78 6.49
N ALA A 18 -5.31 -15.40 7.05
CA ALA A 18 -4.72 -14.97 8.31
C ALA A 18 -4.15 -13.55 8.21
N MET A 19 -3.59 -13.17 7.05
CA MET A 19 -3.12 -11.81 6.81
C MET A 19 -4.28 -10.80 6.81
N LEU A 20 -5.42 -11.14 6.20
CA LEU A 20 -6.61 -10.28 6.24
C LEU A 20 -7.14 -10.12 7.68
N GLU A 21 -7.11 -11.19 8.47
CA GLU A 21 -7.43 -11.15 9.90
C GLU A 21 -6.45 -10.28 10.70
N GLN A 22 -5.15 -10.39 10.44
CA GLN A 22 -4.13 -9.54 11.07
C GLN A 22 -4.35 -8.06 10.78
N ILE A 23 -4.69 -7.71 9.53
CA ILE A 23 -5.03 -6.32 9.15
C ILE A 23 -6.26 -5.84 9.94
N ARG A 24 -7.31 -6.68 10.07
CA ARG A 24 -8.52 -6.34 10.85
C ARG A 24 -8.16 -6.04 12.30
N ASP A 25 -7.48 -6.98 12.96
CA ASP A 25 -7.21 -6.90 14.40
C ASP A 25 -6.30 -5.72 14.73
N PHE A 26 -5.20 -5.60 13.99
CA PHE A 26 -4.27 -4.50 14.18
C PHE A 26 -4.91 -3.13 13.93
N ALA A 27 -5.74 -3.00 12.89
CA ALA A 27 -6.44 -1.74 12.62
C ALA A 27 -7.46 -1.42 13.72
N ALA A 28 -8.25 -2.42 14.15
CA ALA A 28 -9.26 -2.25 15.20
C ALA A 28 -8.64 -1.85 16.54
N ASP A 29 -7.56 -2.50 16.94
CA ASP A 29 -6.82 -2.22 18.18
C ASP A 29 -6.19 -0.81 18.18
N ASN A 30 -6.00 -0.22 16.99
CA ASN A 30 -5.40 1.09 16.79
C ASN A 30 -6.38 2.13 16.24
N GLY A 31 -7.68 1.99 16.57
CA GLY A 31 -8.67 3.06 16.44
C GLY A 31 -9.45 3.08 15.12
N TRP A 32 -9.21 2.15 14.20
CA TRP A 32 -10.07 1.99 13.03
C TRP A 32 -11.35 1.24 13.43
N THR A 33 -12.49 1.68 12.91
CA THR A 33 -13.76 0.98 13.11
C THR A 33 -13.94 -0.10 12.04
N VAL A 34 -14.19 -1.34 12.43
CA VAL A 34 -14.56 -2.42 11.50
C VAL A 34 -16.03 -2.27 11.11
N LEU A 35 -16.30 -1.93 9.85
CA LEU A 35 -17.65 -1.77 9.32
C LEU A 35 -18.22 -3.08 8.76
N ARG A 36 -17.34 -3.90 8.16
CA ARG A 36 -17.67 -5.23 7.64
C ARG A 36 -16.45 -6.13 7.78
N TYR A 37 -16.67 -7.33 8.28
CA TYR A 37 -15.71 -8.44 8.18
C TYR A 37 -16.50 -9.71 7.86
N ASP A 38 -16.48 -10.11 6.59
CA ASP A 38 -17.23 -11.28 6.10
C ASP A 38 -16.27 -12.40 5.71
N THR A 39 -16.42 -13.53 6.38
CA THR A 39 -15.60 -14.73 6.21
C THR A 39 -16.37 -15.92 5.65
N ALA A 40 -17.68 -15.75 5.38
CA ALA A 40 -18.52 -16.77 4.79
C ALA A 40 -18.15 -17.12 3.32
N PRO A 41 -17.84 -16.14 2.43
CA PRO A 41 -17.38 -16.45 1.08
C PRO A 41 -15.89 -16.86 1.04
N ASP A 42 -15.50 -17.54 -0.04
CA ASP A 42 -14.08 -17.86 -0.31
C ASP A 42 -13.23 -16.59 -0.45
N ASN A 43 -13.80 -15.54 -1.05
CA ASN A 43 -13.17 -14.22 -1.15
C ASN A 43 -13.67 -13.37 0.03
N ARG A 44 -12.89 -13.36 1.11
CA ARG A 44 -13.23 -12.72 2.39
C ARG A 44 -13.02 -11.22 2.31
N GLU A 45 -13.91 -10.47 2.95
CA GLU A 45 -13.98 -9.01 2.82
C GLU A 45 -13.78 -8.32 4.17
N LEU A 46 -13.03 -7.23 4.17
CA LEU A 46 -12.83 -6.32 5.29
C LEU A 46 -13.06 -4.88 4.81
N ILE A 47 -13.94 -4.14 5.48
CA ILE A 47 -14.13 -2.70 5.28
C ILE A 47 -13.92 -2.00 6.62
N LEU A 48 -13.07 -0.99 6.62
CA LEU A 48 -12.64 -0.22 7.78
C LEU A 48 -13.02 1.26 7.62
N LYS A 49 -13.23 1.95 8.74
CA LYS A 49 -13.42 3.40 8.82
C LYS A 49 -12.42 4.03 9.76
N GLY A 50 -11.55 4.88 9.23
CA GLY A 50 -10.59 5.70 9.99
C GLY A 50 -11.21 7.02 10.40
N ALA A 51 -10.90 7.48 11.61
CA ALA A 51 -11.42 8.74 12.17
C ALA A 51 -10.60 9.98 11.79
N GLY A 52 -9.45 9.78 11.16
CA GLY A 52 -8.48 10.84 10.87
C GLY A 52 -7.89 11.48 12.12
N TYR A 53 -7.00 12.47 11.93
CA TYR A 53 -6.34 13.14 13.06
C TYR A 53 -7.27 14.09 13.82
N SER A 54 -8.38 14.54 13.21
CA SER A 54 -9.39 15.32 13.91
C SER A 54 -10.34 14.47 14.75
N GLY A 55 -10.39 13.15 14.51
CA GLY A 55 -11.37 12.24 15.13
C GLY A 55 -12.79 12.37 14.57
N GLU A 56 -13.02 13.23 13.59
CA GLU A 56 -14.33 13.53 13.00
C GLU A 56 -14.45 13.09 11.53
N GLU A 57 -13.37 12.58 10.95
CA GLU A 57 -13.35 12.16 9.55
C GLU A 57 -13.96 10.76 9.38
N GLU A 58 -14.46 10.47 8.19
CA GLU A 58 -14.90 9.13 7.82
C GLU A 58 -14.09 8.63 6.62
N ILE A 59 -13.00 7.93 6.91
CA ILE A 59 -12.04 7.46 5.91
C ILE A 59 -12.32 5.99 5.61
N PHE A 60 -12.89 5.68 4.46
CA PHE A 60 -13.31 4.33 4.11
C PHE A 60 -12.24 3.62 3.27
N VAL A 61 -11.66 2.57 3.84
CA VAL A 61 -10.70 1.70 3.16
C VAL A 61 -11.15 0.25 3.25
N GLY A 62 -10.67 -0.60 2.37
CA GLY A 62 -11.03 -2.01 2.38
C GLY A 62 -9.88 -2.91 1.99
N PHE A 63 -9.96 -4.15 2.47
CA PHE A 63 -9.11 -5.24 2.04
C PHE A 63 -9.98 -6.45 1.69
N ARG A 64 -9.62 -7.19 0.64
CA ARG A 64 -10.34 -8.41 0.26
C ARG A 64 -9.37 -9.48 -0.20
N THR A 65 -9.63 -10.73 0.16
CA THR A 65 -8.90 -11.86 -0.42
C THR A 65 -9.53 -12.29 -1.75
N TYR A 66 -8.72 -12.70 -2.72
CA TYR A 66 -9.22 -13.32 -3.93
C TYR A 66 -8.27 -14.40 -4.43
N GLN A 67 -8.83 -15.55 -4.83
CA GLN A 67 -8.03 -16.75 -5.02
C GLN A 67 -8.59 -17.69 -6.10
N ASN A 68 -7.74 -18.59 -6.57
CA ASN A 68 -8.13 -19.77 -7.32
C ASN A 68 -7.08 -20.87 -7.13
N ALA A 69 -7.44 -21.94 -6.42
CA ALA A 69 -6.52 -23.02 -6.10
C ALA A 69 -5.98 -23.75 -7.35
N ALA A 70 -6.76 -23.85 -8.43
CA ALA A 70 -6.33 -24.50 -9.67
C ALA A 70 -5.36 -23.63 -10.47
N ALA A 71 -5.45 -22.30 -10.34
CA ALA A 71 -4.54 -21.34 -10.97
C ALA A 71 -3.41 -20.89 -10.02
N ASP A 72 -3.37 -21.41 -8.79
CA ASP A 72 -2.32 -21.22 -7.79
C ASP A 72 -2.02 -19.75 -7.45
N TYR A 73 -3.09 -18.95 -7.26
CA TYR A 73 -3.01 -17.60 -6.70
C TYR A 73 -3.95 -17.45 -5.51
N TYR A 74 -3.48 -16.70 -4.49
CA TYR A 74 -4.14 -16.49 -3.20
C TYR A 74 -3.82 -15.07 -2.74
N ASN A 75 -4.47 -14.09 -3.36
CA ASN A 75 -4.07 -12.70 -3.32
C ASN A 75 -4.90 -11.89 -2.32
N LEU A 76 -4.40 -10.70 -2.01
CA LEU A 76 -5.15 -9.63 -1.34
C LEU A 76 -5.47 -8.51 -2.33
N CYS A 77 -6.35 -7.61 -1.95
CA CYS A 77 -6.70 -6.42 -2.68
C CYS A 77 -6.77 -5.27 -1.67
N ALA A 78 -6.11 -4.15 -1.95
CA ALA A 78 -6.36 -2.89 -1.27
C ALA A 78 -7.49 -2.13 -1.99
N ALA A 79 -8.33 -1.44 -1.23
CA ALA A 79 -9.44 -0.68 -1.77
C ALA A 79 -9.67 0.63 -1.01
N GLY A 80 -10.25 1.60 -1.70
CA GLY A 80 -10.72 2.86 -1.13
C GLY A 80 -12.13 3.16 -1.63
N PHE A 81 -12.91 3.83 -0.78
CA PHE A 81 -14.31 4.14 -1.03
C PHE A 81 -14.61 5.60 -0.65
N THR A 82 -15.60 6.21 -1.29
CA THR A 82 -16.11 7.54 -0.91
C THR A 82 -17.29 7.46 0.07
N GLY A 83 -17.72 6.25 0.41
CA GLY A 83 -18.78 5.99 1.37
C GLY A 83 -18.95 4.49 1.62
N TYR A 84 -19.82 4.15 2.57
CA TYR A 84 -20.17 2.78 2.89
C TYR A 84 -21.69 2.56 2.85
N VAL A 85 -22.10 1.52 2.13
CA VAL A 85 -23.50 1.05 2.07
C VAL A 85 -23.53 -0.43 2.43
N PRO A 86 -24.09 -0.82 3.60
CA PRO A 86 -24.09 -2.21 4.08
C PRO A 86 -24.71 -3.22 3.11
N GLY A 87 -25.67 -2.80 2.28
CA GLY A 87 -26.33 -3.67 1.30
C GLY A 87 -25.55 -3.86 0.00
N ASN A 88 -24.52 -3.04 -0.27
CA ASN A 88 -23.76 -3.15 -1.52
C ASN A 88 -22.66 -4.22 -1.41
N PRO A 89 -22.39 -4.95 -2.50
CA PRO A 89 -21.15 -5.74 -2.63
C PRO A 89 -19.90 -4.86 -2.49
N PHE A 90 -18.75 -5.47 -2.17
CA PHE A 90 -17.48 -4.75 -2.01
C PHE A 90 -17.11 -3.90 -3.23
N ASP A 91 -17.18 -4.46 -4.43
CA ASP A 91 -16.80 -3.80 -5.69
C ASP A 91 -17.81 -2.73 -6.12
N SER A 92 -18.95 -2.65 -5.44
CA SER A 92 -20.04 -1.69 -5.70
C SER A 92 -20.26 -0.73 -4.53
N GLN A 93 -19.32 -0.64 -3.60
CA GLN A 93 -19.30 0.45 -2.62
C GLN A 93 -19.14 1.80 -3.34
N PRO A 94 -19.70 2.90 -2.81
CA PRO A 94 -19.56 4.23 -3.40
C PRO A 94 -18.10 4.57 -3.70
N GLY A 95 -17.82 4.94 -4.96
CA GLY A 95 -16.49 5.36 -5.40
C GLY A 95 -15.40 4.28 -5.27
N ALA A 96 -15.76 2.99 -5.33
CA ALA A 96 -14.79 1.90 -5.19
C ALA A 96 -13.64 1.99 -6.20
N MET A 97 -12.42 2.01 -5.67
CA MET A 97 -11.19 1.71 -6.41
C MET A 97 -10.53 0.51 -5.75
N LEU A 98 -10.07 -0.43 -6.58
CA LEU A 98 -9.45 -1.67 -6.15
C LEU A 98 -8.09 -1.86 -6.82
N SER A 99 -7.11 -2.33 -6.05
CA SER A 99 -5.81 -2.75 -6.59
C SER A 99 -5.32 -4.02 -5.88
N GLY A 100 -5.02 -5.03 -6.67
CA GLY A 100 -4.59 -6.35 -6.23
C GLY A 100 -3.16 -6.34 -5.72
N ILE A 101 -2.89 -7.21 -4.76
CA ILE A 101 -1.60 -7.45 -4.12
C ILE A 101 -1.41 -8.97 -4.12
N PRO A 102 -0.53 -9.52 -4.97
CA PRO A 102 -0.21 -10.93 -4.91
C PRO A 102 0.16 -11.36 -3.50
N CYS A 103 -0.21 -12.57 -3.13
CA CYS A 103 0.04 -13.10 -1.79
C CYS A 103 0.18 -14.63 -1.86
N HIS A 104 0.35 -15.27 -0.71
CA HIS A 104 0.61 -16.71 -0.62
C HIS A 104 -0.35 -17.39 0.36
N ASN A 105 -0.59 -18.67 0.12
CA ASN A 105 -1.39 -19.53 1.00
C ASN A 105 -0.61 -20.22 2.13
N GLN A 106 0.73 -20.15 2.18
CA GLN A 106 1.56 -20.95 3.10
C GLN A 106 2.18 -20.12 4.21
N ARG A 107 2.91 -19.06 3.86
CA ARG A 107 3.54 -18.13 4.80
C ARG A 107 3.62 -16.75 4.17
N VAL A 108 3.38 -15.73 4.99
CA VAL A 108 3.54 -14.32 4.65
C VAL A 108 4.22 -13.64 5.83
N ASP A 109 5.45 -13.19 5.64
CA ASP A 109 6.11 -12.27 6.58
C ASP A 109 5.66 -10.84 6.23
N TYR A 110 5.34 -10.00 7.21
CA TYR A 110 4.71 -8.71 6.98
C TYR A 110 5.31 -7.56 7.79
N TRP A 111 5.18 -6.36 7.23
CA TRP A 111 5.39 -5.06 7.86
C TRP A 111 4.11 -4.26 7.67
N LEU A 112 3.31 -4.14 8.72
CA LEU A 112 2.04 -3.44 8.71
C LEU A 112 2.19 -2.16 9.51
N THR A 113 1.94 -1.01 8.89
CA THR A 113 2.00 0.28 9.57
C THR A 113 0.72 1.05 9.30
N LEU A 114 0.25 1.80 10.29
CA LEU A 114 -0.93 2.62 10.12
C LEU A 114 -0.87 3.88 10.99
N ASN A 115 -1.73 4.81 10.63
CA ASN A 115 -2.10 5.94 11.47
C ASN A 115 -3.64 6.10 11.40
N PRO A 116 -4.21 7.17 11.97
CA PRO A 116 -5.65 7.43 11.86
C PRO A 116 -6.21 7.65 10.44
N GLN A 117 -5.36 7.82 9.41
CA GLN A 117 -5.76 8.21 8.04
C GLN A 117 -5.37 7.22 6.94
N ARG A 118 -4.41 6.32 7.18
CA ARG A 118 -3.86 5.38 6.20
C ARG A 118 -3.41 4.07 6.83
N ILE A 119 -3.36 3.04 6.00
CA ILE A 119 -2.79 1.73 6.28
C ILE A 119 -1.82 1.42 5.14
N VAL A 120 -0.60 1.03 5.48
CA VAL A 120 0.41 0.62 4.52
C VAL A 120 0.94 -0.76 4.88
N LEU A 121 1.09 -1.60 3.87
CA LEU A 121 1.42 -3.01 3.99
C LEU A 121 2.63 -3.32 3.13
N GLY A 122 3.65 -3.91 3.74
CA GLY A 122 4.70 -4.66 3.06
C GLY A 122 4.58 -6.13 3.41
N MET A 123 4.76 -7.01 2.43
CA MET A 123 4.72 -8.46 2.62
C MET A 123 5.87 -9.11 1.88
N LYS A 124 6.42 -10.19 2.45
CA LYS A 124 7.28 -11.14 1.76
C LYS A 124 6.50 -12.44 1.57
N VAL A 125 6.33 -12.81 0.31
CA VAL A 125 5.42 -13.89 -0.10
C VAL A 125 6.15 -15.03 -0.82
N GLY A 126 7.48 -14.95 -0.94
CA GLY A 126 8.32 -15.91 -1.66
C GLY A 126 9.80 -15.71 -1.35
N THR A 127 10.70 -16.36 -2.11
CA THR A 127 12.17 -16.30 -1.87
C THR A 127 12.94 -15.62 -3.01
N PRO A 128 13.23 -14.31 -2.90
CA PRO A 128 12.40 -13.32 -2.25
C PRO A 128 11.43 -12.66 -3.26
N VAL A 129 10.16 -12.54 -2.88
CA VAL A 129 9.15 -11.75 -3.60
C VAL A 129 8.46 -10.86 -2.58
N TYR A 130 8.53 -9.54 -2.78
CA TYR A 130 7.92 -8.55 -1.90
C TYR A 130 6.75 -7.83 -2.54
N GLU A 131 5.67 -7.68 -1.79
CA GLU A 131 4.39 -7.17 -2.26
C GLU A 131 3.99 -6.01 -1.35
N LEU A 132 3.53 -4.93 -1.95
CA LEU A 132 3.30 -3.66 -1.27
C LEU A 132 1.88 -3.16 -1.52
N GLY A 133 1.30 -2.52 -0.52
CA GLY A 133 -0.05 -1.95 -0.57
C GLY A 133 -0.18 -0.67 0.24
N TYR A 134 -1.03 0.24 -0.23
CA TYR A 134 -1.37 1.50 0.42
C TYR A 134 -2.87 1.73 0.28
N ALA A 135 -3.54 2.06 1.39
CA ALA A 135 -4.92 2.51 1.37
C ALA A 135 -5.14 3.60 2.43
N GLY A 136 -5.60 4.77 2.01
CA GLY A 136 -5.95 5.87 2.91
C GLY A 136 -5.61 7.23 2.34
N LYS A 137 -5.58 8.26 3.19
CA LYS A 137 -5.25 9.61 2.73
C LYS A 137 -3.77 9.76 2.41
N TYR A 138 -3.49 10.59 1.43
CA TYR A 138 -2.16 11.18 1.22
C TYR A 138 -2.17 12.64 1.69
N LEU A 139 -1.01 13.30 1.73
CA LEU A 139 -0.86 14.68 2.21
C LEU A 139 -1.02 15.65 1.02
N PRO A 140 -2.18 16.30 0.82
CA PRO A 140 -2.39 17.13 -0.36
C PRO A 140 -1.64 18.46 -0.24
N TYR A 141 -1.20 19.02 -1.37
CA TYR A 141 -0.74 20.41 -1.46
C TYR A 141 -1.92 21.38 -1.58
N ALA A 142 -2.92 21.20 -0.73
CA ALA A 142 -4.12 22.00 -0.68
C ALA A 142 -4.59 22.11 0.77
N ARG A 143 -5.39 23.15 1.06
CA ARG A 143 -6.02 23.26 2.39
C ARG A 143 -7.08 22.17 2.55
N PRO A 144 -7.31 21.66 3.77
CA PRO A 144 -8.38 20.69 4.02
C PRO A 144 -9.77 21.13 3.52
N SER A 145 -10.05 22.43 3.45
CA SER A 145 -11.31 22.96 2.91
C SER A 145 -11.42 22.93 1.38
N GLN A 146 -10.30 22.88 0.66
CA GLN A 146 -10.26 22.85 -0.81
C GLN A 146 -10.19 21.42 -1.34
N TYR A 147 -9.59 20.52 -0.56
CA TYR A 147 -9.46 19.12 -0.91
C TYR A 147 -9.71 18.23 0.31
N PRO A 148 -11.00 18.01 0.65
CA PRO A 148 -11.36 17.36 1.92
C PRO A 148 -11.01 15.87 1.97
N TYR A 149 -10.93 15.20 0.83
CA TYR A 149 -10.85 13.74 0.77
C TYR A 149 -9.78 13.21 -0.20
N PRO A 150 -8.49 13.53 0.05
CA PRO A 150 -7.36 13.12 -0.78
C PRO A 150 -7.00 11.66 -0.52
N LEU A 151 -7.79 10.71 -1.05
CA LEU A 151 -7.49 9.29 -0.93
C LEU A 151 -6.47 8.84 -1.96
N ALA A 152 -5.61 7.92 -1.57
CA ALA A 152 -4.71 7.16 -2.41
C ALA A 152 -4.91 5.67 -2.15
N VAL A 153 -4.93 4.89 -3.23
CA VAL A 153 -5.04 3.43 -3.17
C VAL A 153 -4.08 2.84 -4.18
N GLY A 154 -3.27 1.90 -3.72
CA GLY A 154 -2.33 1.20 -4.57
C GLY A 154 -2.00 -0.17 -4.02
N GLY A 155 -1.95 -1.14 -4.93
CA GLY A 155 -1.35 -2.45 -4.75
C GLY A 155 -0.38 -2.70 -5.91
N MET A 156 0.00 -3.95 -6.14
CA MET A 156 0.98 -4.29 -7.17
C MET A 156 0.31 -4.48 -8.55
N LEU A 157 -1.03 -4.55 -8.60
CA LEU A 157 -1.81 -4.92 -9.79
C LEU A 157 -2.88 -3.87 -10.14
N ASN A 158 -3.11 -3.64 -11.44
CA ASN A 158 -4.22 -2.81 -11.91
C ASN A 158 -5.55 -3.59 -11.82
N GLY A 159 -6.42 -3.21 -10.88
CA GLY A 159 -7.63 -3.97 -10.56
C GLY A 159 -7.29 -5.26 -9.82
N THR A 160 -8.07 -6.32 -10.04
CA THR A 160 -7.89 -7.63 -9.36
C THR A 160 -7.68 -8.78 -10.37
N PRO A 161 -6.65 -8.73 -11.22
CA PRO A 161 -6.38 -9.78 -12.18
C PRO A 161 -5.94 -11.09 -11.50
N ALA A 162 -6.13 -12.20 -12.21
CA ALA A 162 -5.73 -13.55 -11.82
C ALA A 162 -4.20 -13.74 -11.96
N THR A 163 -3.43 -12.99 -11.17
CA THR A 163 -1.96 -12.97 -11.22
C THR A 163 -1.36 -13.75 -10.05
N ARG A 164 -0.38 -14.62 -10.32
CA ARG A 164 0.37 -15.32 -9.27
C ARG A 164 1.46 -14.42 -8.68
N PHE A 165 1.85 -14.67 -7.44
CA PHE A 165 2.99 -13.99 -6.79
C PHE A 165 4.32 -14.16 -7.56
N SER A 166 4.47 -15.25 -8.33
CA SER A 166 5.67 -15.52 -9.12
C SER A 166 5.64 -14.88 -10.52
N ASP A 167 4.60 -14.14 -10.87
CA ASP A 167 4.53 -13.42 -12.14
C ASP A 167 5.58 -12.31 -12.20
N THR A 168 6.14 -12.03 -13.37
CA THR A 168 7.23 -11.05 -13.50
C THR A 168 6.80 -9.64 -13.95
N GLY A 169 5.51 -9.42 -14.17
CA GLY A 169 4.96 -8.20 -14.78
C GLY A 169 4.51 -7.12 -13.81
N HIS A 170 4.36 -7.44 -12.52
CA HIS A 170 3.85 -6.51 -11.51
C HIS A 170 4.98 -5.68 -10.87
N SER A 171 4.61 -4.56 -10.25
CA SER A 171 5.53 -3.63 -9.61
C SER A 171 4.80 -2.83 -8.54
N MET A 172 5.53 -2.34 -7.55
CA MET A 172 4.99 -1.54 -6.45
C MET A 172 4.21 -0.31 -6.93
N PRO A 173 3.10 0.06 -6.25
CA PRO A 173 2.26 1.18 -6.64
C PRO A 173 3.00 2.53 -6.58
N PHE A 174 4.04 2.58 -5.75
CA PHE A 174 4.83 3.77 -5.43
C PHE A 174 5.65 4.31 -6.60
N ARG A 175 5.81 3.52 -7.66
CA ARG A 175 6.41 3.96 -8.93
C ARG A 175 5.43 4.69 -9.85
N GLY A 176 4.17 4.81 -9.42
CA GLY A 176 3.06 5.24 -10.25
C GLY A 176 2.59 4.13 -11.18
N GLY A 177 1.76 4.49 -12.15
CA GLY A 177 1.22 3.55 -13.13
C GLY A 177 -0.20 3.10 -12.86
N ALA A 178 -0.66 2.12 -13.64
CA ALA A 178 -2.08 1.75 -13.70
C ALA A 178 -2.62 1.13 -12.40
N ASN A 179 -1.76 0.72 -11.49
CA ASN A 179 -2.07 0.11 -10.19
C ASN A 179 -2.17 1.11 -9.03
N MET A 180 -1.83 2.39 -9.25
CA MET A 180 -1.96 3.45 -8.24
C MET A 180 -3.02 4.46 -8.66
N ARG A 181 -3.94 4.81 -7.77
CA ARG A 181 -4.92 5.88 -8.03
C ARG A 181 -5.02 6.83 -6.84
N VAL A 182 -5.32 8.07 -7.16
CA VAL A 182 -5.66 9.12 -6.20
C VAL A 182 -7.04 9.67 -6.53
N LEU A 183 -7.85 9.90 -5.51
CA LEU A 183 -9.19 10.46 -5.67
C LEU A 183 -9.10 11.98 -5.62
N PHE A 184 -9.21 12.63 -6.78
CA PHE A 184 -9.06 14.08 -6.88
C PHE A 184 -10.31 14.84 -6.43
N ASN A 185 -10.20 16.17 -6.28
CA ASN A 185 -11.29 17.02 -5.79
C ASN A 185 -12.50 17.11 -6.74
N ASP A 186 -12.37 16.59 -7.97
CA ASP A 186 -13.45 16.39 -8.93
C ASP A 186 -14.28 15.13 -8.65
N GLY A 187 -13.88 14.32 -7.65
CA GLY A 187 -14.53 13.07 -7.27
C GLY A 187 -14.16 11.89 -8.18
N VAL A 188 -13.14 12.03 -9.02
CA VAL A 188 -12.68 11.00 -9.97
C VAL A 188 -11.34 10.43 -9.51
N TRP A 189 -11.15 9.13 -9.74
CA TRP A 189 -9.87 8.45 -9.53
C TRP A 189 -8.94 8.72 -10.71
N HIS A 190 -7.80 9.34 -10.44
CA HIS A 190 -6.75 9.64 -11.41
C HIS A 190 -5.51 8.80 -11.15
N GLN A 191 -4.77 8.50 -12.21
CA GLN A 191 -3.44 7.92 -12.09
C GLN A 191 -2.42 9.04 -11.83
N PRO A 192 -1.68 9.02 -10.71
CA PRO A 192 -0.59 9.96 -10.49
C PRO A 192 0.72 9.49 -11.12
N ASP A 193 1.57 10.44 -11.49
CA ASP A 193 3.01 10.24 -11.59
C ASP A 193 3.61 10.34 -10.19
N CYS A 194 4.62 9.51 -9.91
CA CYS A 194 5.24 9.42 -8.59
C CYS A 194 6.73 9.80 -8.66
N TRP A 195 7.05 11.02 -8.23
CA TRP A 195 8.44 11.43 -8.04
C TRP A 195 9.01 10.77 -6.76
N PRO A 196 10.28 10.33 -6.73
CA PRO A 196 11.29 10.49 -7.78
C PRO A 196 11.28 9.41 -8.86
N TYR A 197 10.52 8.33 -8.74
CA TYR A 197 10.54 7.20 -9.70
C TYR A 197 10.21 7.61 -11.14
N ALA A 198 9.30 8.57 -11.32
CA ALA A 198 8.94 9.13 -12.62
C ALA A 198 10.05 10.02 -13.22
N ASN A 199 11.07 10.40 -12.44
CA ASN A 199 12.17 11.24 -12.91
C ASN A 199 13.32 10.37 -13.45
N PRO A 200 13.61 10.41 -14.77
CA PRO A 200 14.67 9.59 -15.37
C PRO A 200 16.08 9.90 -14.86
N TRP A 201 16.29 11.07 -14.24
CA TRP A 201 17.60 11.56 -13.80
C TRP A 201 17.86 11.42 -12.31
N LEU A 202 16.88 10.96 -11.51
CA LEU A 202 17.08 10.79 -10.07
C LEU A 202 16.93 9.32 -9.66
N ALA A 203 15.73 8.77 -9.86
CA ALA A 203 15.38 7.39 -9.53
C ALA A 203 14.80 6.63 -10.74
N GLY A 204 15.32 6.93 -11.93
CA GLY A 204 14.82 6.41 -13.19
C GLY A 204 15.91 5.80 -14.08
N ALA A 205 15.68 5.80 -15.40
CA ALA A 205 16.46 4.98 -16.32
C ALA A 205 17.86 5.51 -16.66
N THR A 206 18.14 6.81 -16.43
CA THR A 206 19.36 7.45 -16.96
C THR A 206 20.48 7.55 -15.92
N THR A 207 20.15 7.93 -14.70
CA THR A 207 21.08 8.04 -13.57
C THR A 207 20.44 7.45 -12.33
N GLN A 208 21.30 7.06 -11.38
CA GLN A 208 20.90 6.33 -10.19
C GLN A 208 21.43 7.05 -8.97
N GLU A 209 20.57 7.31 -8.01
CA GLU A 209 20.93 7.84 -6.70
C GLU A 209 21.80 6.83 -5.95
N ARG A 210 22.76 7.34 -5.18
CA ARG A 210 23.66 6.56 -4.32
C ARG A 210 23.65 7.14 -2.92
N ASP A 211 24.10 6.36 -1.96
CA ASP A 211 24.40 6.86 -0.63
C ASP A 211 25.51 7.92 -0.68
N SER A 212 25.62 8.68 0.40
CA SER A 212 26.72 9.63 0.63
C SER A 212 27.49 9.24 1.88
N ASN A 213 28.39 8.27 1.76
CA ASN A 213 29.16 7.66 2.86
C ASN A 213 28.22 7.02 3.90
N ASP A 214 27.49 5.99 3.48
CA ASP A 214 26.50 5.24 4.26
C ASP A 214 25.27 6.06 4.69
N ASN A 215 25.13 7.28 4.17
CA ASN A 215 23.97 8.13 4.40
C ASN A 215 23.04 8.08 3.19
N TYR A 216 21.90 7.41 3.38
CA TYR A 216 20.88 7.25 2.36
C TYR A 216 19.93 8.45 2.32
N ALA A 217 19.80 9.06 1.14
CA ALA A 217 18.77 10.06 0.91
C ALA A 217 17.39 9.40 0.91
N LEU A 218 16.50 9.92 1.74
CA LEU A 218 15.10 9.54 1.79
C LEU A 218 14.30 10.57 0.99
N ASN A 219 13.78 10.17 -0.16
CA ASN A 219 13.01 11.04 -1.04
C ASN A 219 11.51 10.78 -0.85
N ASN A 220 10.75 11.79 -0.41
CA ASN A 220 9.30 11.67 -0.30
C ASN A 220 8.70 11.33 -1.66
N ILE A 221 7.61 10.53 -1.64
CA ILE A 221 6.92 10.20 -2.87
C ILE A 221 5.91 11.29 -3.18
N ALA A 222 6.31 12.25 -4.01
CA ALA A 222 5.44 13.32 -4.47
C ALA A 222 4.58 12.84 -5.64
N LEU A 223 3.30 13.17 -5.56
CA LEU A 223 2.25 12.79 -6.50
C LEU A 223 1.96 13.99 -7.40
N SER A 224 2.06 13.80 -8.70
CA SER A 224 1.77 14.83 -9.69
C SER A 224 0.92 14.26 -10.82
N SER A 225 0.42 15.16 -11.66
CA SER A 225 -0.22 14.81 -12.92
C SER A 225 0.03 15.93 -13.93
N ASP A 226 0.33 15.57 -15.17
CA ASP A 226 0.50 16.52 -16.26
C ASP A 226 -0.73 17.43 -16.48
N THR A 227 -1.92 16.98 -16.08
CA THR A 227 -3.17 17.71 -16.26
C THR A 227 -3.68 18.39 -14.99
N LEU A 228 -3.40 17.82 -13.81
CA LEU A 228 -3.89 18.32 -12.52
C LEU A 228 -2.84 19.08 -11.71
N GLY A 229 -1.57 19.04 -12.13
CA GLY A 229 -0.44 19.64 -11.43
C GLY A 229 0.04 18.80 -10.25
N ASP A 230 0.71 19.46 -9.31
CA ASP A 230 1.23 18.82 -8.09
C ASP A 230 0.08 18.58 -7.10
N LEU A 231 -0.07 17.32 -6.68
CA LEU A 231 -1.23 16.86 -5.91
C LEU A 231 -0.91 16.82 -4.41
N GLY A 232 0.29 16.37 -4.04
CA GLY A 232 0.68 16.12 -2.66
C GLY A 232 1.77 15.07 -2.53
N GLU A 233 1.89 14.45 -1.36
CA GLU A 233 2.88 13.41 -1.06
C GLU A 233 2.23 12.21 -0.37
N LEU A 234 2.75 11.00 -0.61
CA LEU A 234 2.40 9.83 0.21
C LEU A 234 2.96 9.96 1.62
N ASP A 235 2.26 9.35 2.57
CA ASP A 235 2.60 9.42 3.98
C ASP A 235 3.03 8.05 4.51
N GLY A 236 4.21 8.00 5.14
CA GLY A 236 4.81 6.77 5.65
C GLY A 236 5.51 5.91 4.58
N VAL A 237 5.67 6.42 3.36
CA VAL A 237 6.37 5.75 2.26
C VAL A 237 7.30 6.72 1.55
N ALA A 238 8.54 6.31 1.30
CA ALA A 238 9.54 7.12 0.63
C ALA A 238 10.39 6.28 -0.33
N HIS A 239 10.93 6.90 -1.38
CA HIS A 239 11.97 6.29 -2.18
C HIS A 239 13.29 6.24 -1.37
N ILE A 240 14.02 5.14 -1.56
CA ILE A 240 15.39 4.99 -1.10
C ILE A 240 16.17 4.18 -2.14
N THR A 241 17.45 4.51 -2.36
CA THR A 241 18.28 3.77 -3.30
C THR A 241 18.62 2.36 -2.79
N GLY A 242 18.68 1.42 -3.74
CA GLY A 242 19.19 0.07 -3.59
C GLY A 242 20.71 -0.06 -3.69
N PHE A 243 21.43 1.03 -3.97
CA PHE A 243 22.89 0.99 -4.02
C PHE A 243 23.47 0.67 -2.64
N ASP A 244 24.18 -0.46 -2.54
CA ASP A 244 24.75 -0.98 -1.28
C ASP A 244 23.73 -1.14 -0.14
N ASN A 245 22.44 -1.24 -0.49
CA ASN A 245 21.34 -1.40 0.44
C ASN A 245 20.69 -2.77 0.25
N ALA A 246 20.30 -3.39 1.36
CA ALA A 246 19.62 -4.68 1.36
C ALA A 246 18.16 -4.50 1.77
N THR A 247 17.27 -5.31 1.19
CA THR A 247 15.89 -5.41 1.66
C THR A 247 15.87 -5.92 3.11
N GLU A 248 14.85 -5.51 3.87
CA GLU A 248 14.67 -5.73 5.31
C GLU A 248 15.66 -4.96 6.20
N ASN A 249 16.58 -4.16 5.64
CA ASN A 249 17.38 -3.23 6.42
C ASN A 249 16.49 -2.21 7.14
N THR A 250 16.88 -1.85 8.35
CA THR A 250 16.22 -0.81 9.14
C THR A 250 17.11 0.41 9.30
N LEU A 251 16.57 1.59 9.05
CA LEU A 251 17.28 2.87 9.11
C LEU A 251 16.55 3.83 10.05
N VAL A 252 17.30 4.70 10.72
CA VAL A 252 16.72 5.79 11.52
C VAL A 252 17.04 7.11 10.83
N ILE A 253 16.03 7.76 10.27
CA ILE A 253 16.17 9.01 9.51
C ILE A 253 15.15 10.01 10.03
N GLY A 254 15.61 11.20 10.42
CA GLY A 254 14.74 12.24 10.98
C GLY A 254 14.10 11.87 12.32
N GLY A 255 14.65 10.89 13.05
CA GLY A 255 14.10 10.39 14.32
C GLY A 255 13.05 9.29 14.15
N GLU A 256 12.68 8.96 12.91
CA GLU A 256 11.73 7.90 12.57
C GLU A 256 12.47 6.64 12.12
N THR A 257 11.93 5.47 12.44
CA THR A 257 12.49 4.19 11.97
C THR A 257 11.83 3.79 10.66
N TRP A 258 12.60 3.31 9.69
CA TRP A 258 12.15 2.90 8.37
C TRP A 258 12.65 1.50 8.05
N VAL A 259 11.84 0.67 7.39
CA VAL A 259 12.26 -0.60 6.79
C VAL A 259 12.39 -0.46 5.29
N VAL A 260 13.48 -0.99 4.73
CA VAL A 260 13.75 -1.00 3.30
C VAL A 260 13.13 -2.24 2.68
N LEU A 261 12.27 -2.09 1.68
CA LEU A 261 11.63 -3.20 0.97
C LEU A 261 11.90 -3.08 -0.52
N GLN A 262 12.21 -4.18 -1.18
CA GLN A 262 12.40 -4.20 -2.63
C GLN A 262 11.07 -4.35 -3.38
N ASP A 263 11.07 -4.01 -4.66
CA ASP A 263 9.93 -4.17 -5.57
C ASP A 263 9.91 -5.60 -6.16
N ALA A 264 9.03 -6.44 -5.62
CA ALA A 264 8.90 -7.84 -6.00
C ALA A 264 10.23 -8.61 -5.85
N TRP A 265 10.81 -9.13 -6.94
CA TRP A 265 12.12 -9.82 -6.95
C TRP A 265 13.26 -8.91 -7.43
N ARG A 266 13.01 -7.63 -7.73
CA ARG A 266 13.98 -6.73 -8.34
C ARG A 266 14.95 -6.19 -7.29
N THR A 267 16.22 -6.03 -7.68
CA THR A 267 17.30 -5.60 -6.76
C THR A 267 18.17 -4.48 -7.34
N GLY A 268 17.70 -3.79 -8.38
CA GLY A 268 18.37 -2.65 -8.95
C GLY A 268 18.27 -1.41 -8.07
N PHE A 269 18.96 -0.35 -8.46
CA PHE A 269 19.16 0.86 -7.65
C PHE A 269 17.84 1.57 -7.34
N ASN A 270 16.88 1.52 -8.26
CA ASN A 270 15.59 2.19 -8.08
C ASN A 270 14.53 1.22 -7.53
N ASP A 271 14.84 -0.07 -7.35
CA ASP A 271 13.87 -1.12 -7.03
C ASP A 271 13.55 -1.22 -5.54
N TYR A 272 13.69 -0.13 -4.79
CA TYR A 272 13.54 -0.12 -3.34
C TYR A 272 12.68 1.03 -2.85
N VAL A 273 11.94 0.76 -1.79
CA VAL A 273 11.10 1.72 -1.06
C VAL A 273 11.40 1.61 0.42
N ALA A 274 11.30 2.72 1.14
CA ALA A 274 11.35 2.76 2.58
C ALA A 274 9.93 2.94 3.13
N LEU A 275 9.56 2.07 4.07
CA LEU A 275 8.30 2.11 4.80
C LEU A 275 8.53 2.61 6.23
N ARG A 276 7.83 3.66 6.67
CA ARG A 276 7.96 4.19 8.03
C ARG A 276 7.32 3.22 9.02
N MET A 277 8.01 2.94 10.11
CA MET A 277 7.49 2.19 11.25
C MET A 277 6.81 3.17 12.20
N ASP A 278 5.52 3.42 12.00
CA ASP A 278 4.81 4.47 12.75
C ASP A 278 4.80 4.20 14.27
N SER A 279 4.95 5.28 15.04
CA SER A 279 5.04 5.30 16.50
C SER A 279 3.78 5.82 17.16
#